data_AF-A0AAU1SDE6-F1
#
_entry.id   AF-A0AAU1SDE6-F1
#
_cell.length_a   1.000
_cell.length_b   1.000
_cell.length_c   1.000
_cell.angle_alpha   90.00
_cell.angle_beta   90.00
_cell.angle_gamma   90.00
#
_symmetry.space_group_name_H-M   'P 1'
#
loop_
_entity.id
_entity.type
_entity.pdbx_description
1 polymer ?
#
loop_
_entity_poly.entity_id
_entity_poly.type
_entity_poly.pdbx_seq_one_letter_code
_entity_poly.pdbx_strand_id
1 'polypeptide(L)'
;MPNWPCDQGKSQADLLTKPAAGWTAMTADGGRAFEVVDDPEAVGGYEATPNGIGVTKRLPGLTDAIQKAVQALIDDGTLRRICAKYGVASIAVREATKNAAVS
;
A
#
# COMPACT_ATOMS: atom_id res chain seq x y z
N MET A 1 -1.94 -11.06 -18.73
CA MET A 1 -1.50 -10.80 -17.34
C MET A 1 -0.11 -11.44 -17.20
N PRO A 2 0.83 -10.87 -16.42
CA PRO A 2 2.12 -11.53 -16.19
C PRO A 2 1.90 -12.92 -15.56
N ASN A 3 2.71 -13.91 -15.94
CA ASN A 3 2.62 -15.29 -15.43
C ASN A 3 3.44 -15.42 -14.15
N TRP A 4 2.81 -15.31 -12.99
CA TRP A 4 3.48 -15.43 -11.71
C TRP A 4 3.71 -16.91 -11.32
N PRO A 5 4.77 -17.28 -10.54
CA PRO A 5 5.02 -18.66 -10.14
C PRO A 5 3.85 -19.40 -9.48
N CYS A 6 3.07 -18.74 -8.61
CA CYS A 6 1.85 -19.34 -8.05
C CYS A 6 0.75 -19.56 -9.10
N ASP A 7 0.59 -18.67 -10.08
CA ASP A 7 -0.36 -18.85 -11.19
C ASP A 7 -0.10 -20.13 -12.00
N GLN A 8 1.15 -20.61 -11.98
CA GLN A 8 1.61 -21.80 -12.70
C GLN A 8 1.64 -23.06 -11.83
N GLY A 9 1.16 -22.99 -10.59
CA GLY A 9 1.19 -24.10 -9.63
C GLY A 9 2.60 -24.50 -9.18
N LYS A 10 3.59 -23.63 -9.36
CA LYS A 10 5.00 -23.90 -8.99
C LYS A 10 5.32 -23.51 -7.54
N SER A 11 4.38 -22.85 -6.87
CA SER A 11 4.46 -22.42 -5.47
C SER A 11 3.04 -22.35 -4.90
N GLN A 12 2.90 -22.44 -3.56
CA GLN A 12 1.60 -22.35 -2.88
C GLN A 12 1.32 -20.95 -2.31
N ALA A 13 2.34 -20.10 -2.19
CA ALA A 13 2.23 -18.75 -1.68
C ALA A 13 3.33 -17.85 -2.28
N ASP A 14 3.04 -16.55 -2.36
CA ASP A 14 4.00 -15.52 -2.72
C ASP A 14 4.08 -14.44 -1.65
N LEU A 15 5.30 -13.96 -1.41
CA LEU A 15 5.52 -12.80 -0.56
C LEU A 15 5.59 -11.55 -1.45
N LEU A 16 4.64 -10.64 -1.24
CA LEU A 16 4.49 -9.42 -2.03
C LEU A 16 4.32 -8.21 -1.12
N THR A 17 4.68 -7.03 -1.63
CA THR A 17 4.25 -5.78 -1.01
C THR A 17 2.73 -5.66 -1.08
N LYS A 18 2.10 -5.16 0.00
CA LYS A 18 0.63 -5.12 0.14
C LYS A 18 -0.12 -4.49 -1.04
N PRO A 19 0.33 -3.38 -1.65
CA PRO A 19 -0.28 -2.82 -2.88
C PRO A 19 -0.33 -3.80 -4.05
N ALA A 20 0.77 -4.55 -4.28
CA ALA A 20 0.82 -5.53 -5.36
C ALA A 20 -0.04 -6.75 -5.03
N ALA A 21 0.03 -7.24 -3.78
CA ALA A 21 -0.78 -8.36 -3.31
C ALA A 21 -2.29 -8.08 -3.45
N GLY A 22 -2.76 -6.92 -2.97
CA GLY A 22 -4.16 -6.51 -3.04
C GLY A 22 -4.67 -6.39 -4.48
N TRP A 23 -3.88 -5.79 -5.37
CA TRP A 23 -4.26 -5.67 -6.78
C TRP A 23 -4.29 -7.02 -7.49
N THR A 24 -3.28 -7.87 -7.27
CA THR A 24 -3.23 -9.22 -7.85
C THR A 24 -4.41 -10.05 -7.39
N ALA A 25 -4.70 -10.09 -6.08
CA ALA A 25 -5.84 -10.80 -5.53
C ALA A 25 -7.16 -10.29 -6.11
N MET A 26 -7.32 -8.98 -6.29
CA MET A 26 -8.54 -8.39 -6.86
C MET A 26 -8.75 -8.69 -8.35
N THR A 27 -7.68 -8.86 -9.13
CA THR A 27 -7.76 -8.89 -10.60
C THR A 27 -7.48 -10.26 -11.24
N ALA A 28 -6.70 -11.12 -10.58
CA ALA A 28 -6.42 -12.46 -11.06
C ALA A 28 -7.68 -13.34 -11.01
N ASP A 29 -8.01 -13.97 -12.13
CA ASP A 29 -9.28 -14.70 -12.36
C ASP A 29 -10.52 -13.97 -11.83
N GLY A 30 -10.55 -12.64 -11.96
CA GLY A 30 -11.66 -11.82 -11.47
C GLY A 30 -11.89 -11.91 -9.96
N GLY A 31 -10.83 -12.07 -9.17
CA GLY A 31 -10.90 -12.08 -7.71
C GLY A 31 -10.95 -13.47 -7.07
N ARG A 32 -10.80 -14.55 -7.85
CA ARG A 32 -11.00 -15.93 -7.37
C ARG A 32 -9.73 -16.73 -7.19
N ALA A 33 -8.62 -16.27 -7.76
CA ALA A 33 -7.38 -17.05 -7.78
C ALA A 33 -6.61 -16.98 -6.46
N PHE A 34 -6.64 -15.84 -5.76
CA PHE A 34 -5.82 -15.59 -4.59
C PHE A 34 -6.57 -14.79 -3.53
N GLU A 35 -6.17 -14.98 -2.28
CA GLU A 35 -6.54 -14.12 -1.15
C GLU A 35 -5.28 -13.46 -0.58
N VAL A 36 -5.45 -12.28 0.02
CA VAL A 36 -4.40 -11.65 0.82
C VAL A 36 -4.58 -12.11 2.26
N VAL A 37 -3.57 -12.78 2.80
CA VAL A 37 -3.55 -13.18 4.21
C VAL A 37 -3.15 -11.97 5.06
N ASP A 38 -4.02 -11.57 5.98
CA ASP A 38 -3.70 -10.57 7.02
C ASP A 38 -3.20 -11.28 8.29
N ASP A 39 -1.97 -10.98 8.68
CA ASP A 39 -1.39 -11.43 9.96
C ASP A 39 -1.64 -10.37 11.05
N PRO A 40 -2.41 -10.68 12.11
CA PRO A 40 -2.63 -9.77 13.23
C PRO A 40 -1.34 -9.34 13.95
N GLU A 41 -0.30 -10.17 13.94
CA GLU A 41 1.00 -9.87 14.56
C GLU A 41 1.88 -8.99 13.66
N ALA A 42 1.57 -8.92 12.36
CA ALA A 42 2.29 -8.14 11.37
C ALA A 42 1.33 -7.29 10.50
N VAL A 43 0.51 -6.45 11.14
CA VAL A 43 -0.54 -5.63 10.47
C VAL A 43 -0.01 -4.81 9.28
N GLY A 44 1.21 -4.27 9.42
CA GLY A 44 1.89 -3.50 8.37
C GLY A 44 2.59 -4.35 7.29
N GLY A 45 2.73 -5.65 7.52
CA GLY A 45 3.62 -6.56 6.80
C GLY A 45 4.93 -6.80 7.56
N TYR A 46 5.65 -7.84 7.17
CA TYR A 46 6.97 -8.16 7.71
C TYR A 46 8.02 -7.17 7.19
N GLU A 47 8.80 -6.58 8.10
CA GLU A 47 9.82 -5.56 7.79
C GLU A 47 9.28 -4.40 6.92
N ALA A 48 8.00 -4.07 7.10
CA ALA A 48 7.34 -3.08 6.27
C ALA A 48 7.88 -1.67 6.54
N THR A 49 8.35 -0.99 5.50
CA THR A 49 8.78 0.40 5.58
C THR A 49 7.67 1.35 5.12
N PRO A 50 7.61 2.59 5.64
CA PRO A 50 6.63 3.56 5.18
C PRO A 50 6.84 3.89 3.70
N ASN A 51 5.77 3.75 2.91
CA ASN A 51 5.75 4.26 1.55
C ASN A 51 5.52 5.78 1.58
N GLY A 52 6.32 6.52 0.82
CA GLY A 52 6.28 7.99 0.83
C GLY A 52 6.48 8.63 -0.53
N ILE A 53 6.17 9.92 -0.61
CA ILE A 53 6.41 10.77 -1.78
C ILE A 53 7.82 11.37 -1.65
N GLY A 54 8.70 11.04 -2.58
CA GLY A 54 10.06 11.59 -2.62
C GLY A 54 10.07 13.04 -3.06
N VAL A 55 10.66 13.93 -2.24
CA VAL A 55 10.82 15.35 -2.55
C VAL A 55 12.27 15.76 -2.30
N THR A 56 12.82 16.65 -3.13
CA THR A 56 14.18 17.16 -2.94
C THR A 56 14.30 17.93 -1.63
N LYS A 57 15.38 17.69 -0.88
CA LYS A 57 15.69 18.41 0.37
C LYS A 57 15.90 19.92 0.18
N ARG A 58 16.13 20.37 -1.05
CA ARG A 58 16.35 21.79 -1.38
C ARG A 58 15.05 22.62 -1.43
N LEU A 59 13.87 21.98 -1.36
CA LEU A 59 12.57 22.65 -1.46
C LEU A 59 11.68 22.34 -0.24
N PRO A 60 12.03 22.84 0.96
CA PRO A 60 11.26 22.54 2.18
C PRO A 60 9.81 23.02 2.11
N GLY A 61 9.55 24.16 1.46
CA GLY A 61 8.18 24.65 1.25
C GLY A 61 7.32 23.71 0.38
N LEU A 62 7.93 23.01 -0.59
CA LEU A 62 7.23 22.00 -1.38
C LEU A 62 6.89 20.77 -0.54
N THR A 63 7.82 20.33 0.31
CA THR A 63 7.57 19.23 1.27
C THR A 63 6.39 19.54 2.18
N ASP A 64 6.32 20.77 2.72
CA ASP A 64 5.22 21.18 3.59
C ASP A 64 3.89 21.28 2.84
N ALA A 65 3.90 21.80 1.61
CA ALA A 65 2.71 21.88 0.78
C ALA A 65 2.15 20.49 0.43
N ILE A 66 3.02 19.54 0.06
CA ILE A 66 2.63 18.16 -0.25
C ILE A 66 2.10 17.46 1.02
N GLN A 67 2.76 17.61 2.17
CA GLN A 67 2.29 17.00 3.41
C GLN A 67 0.88 17.48 3.79
N LYS A 68 0.60 18.79 3.69
CA LYS A 68 -0.73 19.35 3.96
C LYS A 68 -1.77 18.87 2.96
N ALA A 69 -1.41 18.78 1.68
CA ALA A 69 -2.32 18.26 0.65
C ALA A 69 -2.68 16.79 0.91
N VAL A 70 -1.70 15.95 1.27
CA VAL A 70 -1.97 14.55 1.64
C VAL A 70 -2.83 14.47 2.90
N GLN A 71 -2.57 15.30 3.91
CA GLN A 71 -3.41 15.35 5.11
C GLN A 71 -4.86 15.73 4.77
N ALA A 72 -5.09 16.71 3.90
CA ALA A 72 -6.44 17.07 3.46
C ALA A 72 -7.18 15.90 2.80
N LEU A 73 -6.49 15.11 1.97
CA LEU A 73 -7.04 13.89 1.36
C LEU A 73 -7.31 12.77 2.37
N ILE A 74 -6.56 12.73 3.47
CA ILE A 74 -6.83 11.81 4.59
C ILE A 74 -8.11 12.27 5.31
N ASP A 75 -8.16 13.54 5.68
CA ASP A 75 -9.23 14.13 6.49
C ASP A 75 -10.60 14.05 5.79
N ASP A 76 -10.64 14.27 4.47
CA ASP A 76 -11.87 14.18 3.67
C ASP A 76 -12.23 12.74 3.21
N GLY A 77 -11.43 11.76 3.63
CA GLY A 77 -11.58 10.34 3.31
C GLY A 77 -11.23 9.95 1.88
N THR A 78 -10.70 10.85 1.05
CA THR A 78 -10.29 10.56 -0.33
C THR A 78 -9.20 9.51 -0.38
N LEU A 79 -8.20 9.57 0.51
CA LEU A 79 -7.15 8.56 0.55
C LEU A 79 -7.72 7.17 0.80
N ARG A 80 -8.66 7.04 1.75
CA ARG A 80 -9.33 5.75 2.04
C ARG A 80 -10.09 5.24 0.83
N ARG A 81 -10.80 6.10 0.09
CA ARG A 81 -11.50 5.74 -1.16
C ARG A 81 -10.53 5.25 -2.23
N ILE A 82 -9.38 5.93 -2.39
CA ILE A 82 -8.32 5.50 -3.31
C ILE A 82 -7.79 4.12 -2.91
N CYS A 83 -7.36 3.94 -1.66
CA CYS A 83 -6.85 2.66 -1.16
C CYS A 83 -7.88 1.53 -1.34
N ALA A 84 -9.17 1.78 -1.07
CA ALA A 84 -10.23 0.81 -1.26
C ALA A 84 -10.42 0.42 -2.74
N LYS A 85 -10.34 1.39 -3.67
CA LYS A 85 -10.44 1.12 -5.12
C LYS A 85 -9.37 0.13 -5.60
N TYR A 86 -8.20 0.12 -4.95
CA TYR A 86 -7.08 -0.76 -5.29
C TYR A 86 -6.96 -1.98 -4.36
N GLY A 87 -8.00 -2.30 -3.59
CA GLY A 87 -8.02 -3.51 -2.74
C GLY A 87 -7.12 -3.43 -1.51
N VAL A 88 -6.68 -2.23 -1.10
CA VAL A 88 -5.71 -2.03 -0.02
C VAL A 88 -6.19 -1.01 1.01
N ALA A 89 -7.48 -1.01 1.34
CA ALA A 89 -8.03 -0.11 2.35
C ALA A 89 -7.31 -0.21 3.72
N SER A 90 -6.74 -1.38 4.04
CA SER A 90 -6.03 -1.64 5.31
C SER A 90 -4.73 -0.85 5.49
N ILE A 91 -4.13 -0.32 4.42
CA ILE A 91 -2.91 0.49 4.50
C ILE A 91 -3.18 2.01 4.47
N ALA A 92 -4.44 2.42 4.46
CA ALA A 92 -4.78 3.84 4.52
C ALA A 92 -4.35 4.43 5.86
N VAL A 93 -3.33 5.30 5.83
CA VAL A 93 -2.80 5.99 7.01
C VAL A 93 -3.78 7.03 7.54
N ARG A 94 -3.63 7.37 8.83
CA ARG A 94 -4.44 8.40 9.50
C ARG A 94 -3.77 9.77 9.58
N GLU A 95 -2.46 9.83 9.29
CA GLU A 95 -1.67 11.04 9.38
C GLU A 95 -0.60 11.05 8.29
N ALA A 96 -0.40 12.22 7.67
CA ALA A 96 0.69 12.47 6.75
C ALA A 96 1.94 12.92 7.51
N THR A 97 2.97 12.08 7.58
CA THR A 97 4.24 12.37 8.27
C THR A 97 5.35 12.79 7.31
N LYS A 98 6.39 13.46 7.80
CA LYS A 98 7.63 13.74 7.06
C LYS A 98 8.77 12.88 7.58
N ASN A 99 9.47 12.17 6.68
CA ASN A 99 10.64 11.33 7.00
C ASN A 99 10.38 10.32 8.15
N ALA A 100 9.19 9.69 8.16
CA ALA A 100 8.90 8.64 9.14
C ALA A 100 9.80 7.42 8.92
N ALA A 101 10.16 6.77 10.01
CA ALA A 101 10.86 5.50 10.04
C ALA A 101 10.03 4.50 10.86
N VAL A 102 10.17 3.22 10.52
CA VAL A 102 9.75 2.12 11.38
C VAL A 102 10.97 1.66 12.18
N SER A 103 10.77 1.36 13.46
CA SER A 103 11.77 0.82 14.38
C SER A 103 11.81 -0.70 14.34
#